data_AF-A0ABD7XSY9-F1
#
_entry.id   AF-A0ABD7XSY9-F1
#
_cell.length_a   1.000
_cell.length_b   1.000
_cell.length_c   1.000
_cell.angle_alpha   90.00
_cell.angle_beta   90.00
_cell.angle_gamma   90.00
#
_symmetry.space_group_name_H-M   'P 1'
#
loop_
_entity.id
_entity.type
_entity.pdbx_description
1 polymer ?
#
loop_
_entity_poly.entity_id
_entity_poly.type
_entity_poly.pdbx_seq_one_letter_code
_entity_poly.pdbx_strand_id
1 'polypeptide(L)'
;MDNHGTLYYTYFDECKRNYLTEQIKKHNSDFNFEEYSITSLTFEKTYYETEFEKKWEQFRTKYSIDGKKAMHFVEYKKLIDPKNQTDENICYKTFLDNGVFSIEKLKQFFFDLSEIIEEADFYIVHTDIIWKKQRYLVKRDNKKIREGDLKKLTRIVAPRLLNAVPYRAMRKHLDSLMLTLLKSKVEDNSMIPGGYYLDEELPKKIYTKLRFDADGKEFDARTDLKRAYNHTISMGSDNVREKTASEILDEIRFIRKEEVGHDFIPSHCGLELVDMLCSMISGETRLKEYKKMGLISSDSLLKEGFATDLLFEDGYLIEFKSIIESKIRYQTIEQIHY
;
A
#
# COMPACT_ATOMS: atom_id res chain seq x y z
N MET A 1 -30.91 -22.85 -2.65
CA MET A 1 -30.04 -21.77 -3.15
C MET A 1 -28.80 -21.82 -2.30
N ASP A 2 -27.69 -22.26 -2.89
CA ASP A 2 -26.50 -22.65 -2.16
C ASP A 2 -25.88 -21.47 -1.41
N ASN A 3 -25.74 -21.67 -0.10
CA ASN A 3 -25.44 -20.67 0.91
C ASN A 3 -23.91 -20.47 1.04
N HIS A 4 -23.25 -20.23 -0.10
CA HIS A 4 -21.82 -19.96 -0.15
C HIS A 4 -21.63 -18.45 0.09
N GLY A 5 -21.03 -18.11 1.23
CA GLY A 5 -20.69 -16.71 1.53
C GLY A 5 -19.69 -16.12 0.54
N THR A 6 -19.54 -14.81 0.55
CA THR A 6 -18.58 -14.12 -0.33
C THR A 6 -17.17 -14.24 0.24
N LEU A 7 -16.24 -14.76 -0.57
CA LEU A 7 -14.83 -14.87 -0.22
C LEU A 7 -14.04 -13.82 -0.98
N TYR A 8 -13.23 -13.05 -0.26
CA TYR A 8 -12.36 -12.03 -0.80
C TYR A 8 -10.88 -12.42 -0.69
N TYR A 9 -10.09 -11.93 -1.64
CA TYR A 9 -8.64 -11.92 -1.55
C TYR A 9 -8.19 -10.48 -1.27
N THR A 10 -7.55 -10.27 -0.12
CA THR A 10 -7.00 -8.96 0.25
C THR A 10 -5.48 -9.01 0.21
N TYR A 11 -4.87 -8.22 -0.66
CA TYR A 11 -3.43 -8.06 -0.81
C TYR A 11 -2.96 -6.84 -0.03
N PHE A 12 -1.83 -6.94 0.66
CA PHE A 12 -1.26 -5.89 1.51
C PHE A 12 0.18 -5.58 1.14
N ASP A 13 0.52 -4.31 1.28
CA ASP A 13 1.91 -3.86 1.34
C ASP A 13 2.08 -2.72 2.36
N GLU A 14 3.33 -2.52 2.80
CA GLU A 14 3.76 -1.48 3.73
C GLU A 14 4.72 -0.46 3.09
N CYS A 15 4.42 0.82 3.22
CA CYS A 15 5.34 1.89 2.83
C CYS A 15 5.85 2.65 4.05
N LYS A 16 7.16 2.55 4.31
CA LYS A 16 7.88 3.31 5.36
C LYS A 16 8.56 4.56 4.81
N ARG A 17 9.11 4.45 3.59
CA ARG A 17 9.81 5.52 2.89
C ARG A 17 9.46 5.46 1.41
N ASN A 18 9.37 6.64 0.83
CA ASN A 18 9.26 6.84 -0.61
C ASN A 18 10.01 8.12 -1.01
N TYR A 19 10.06 8.39 -2.31
CA TYR A 19 10.76 9.55 -2.86
C TYR A 19 10.39 10.86 -2.16
N LEU A 20 9.10 11.12 -1.91
CA LEU A 20 8.67 12.32 -1.20
C LEU A 20 9.32 12.42 0.18
N THR A 21 9.22 11.38 1.00
CA THR A 21 9.82 11.40 2.35
C THR A 21 11.33 11.61 2.32
N GLU A 22 12.01 11.14 1.28
CA GLU A 22 13.45 11.37 1.11
C GLU A 22 13.76 12.83 0.73
N GLN A 23 12.97 13.43 -0.17
CA GLN A 23 13.13 14.83 -0.53
C GLN A 23 12.90 15.77 0.66
N ILE A 24 11.86 15.52 1.44
CA ILE A 24 11.57 16.31 2.63
C ILE A 24 12.70 16.18 3.67
N LYS A 25 13.20 14.95 3.90
CA LYS A 25 14.32 14.71 4.83
C LYS A 25 15.63 15.39 4.37
N LYS A 26 15.87 15.50 3.06
CA LYS A 26 17.05 16.19 2.50
C LYS A 26 16.98 17.70 2.67
N HIS A 27 15.80 18.29 2.54
CA HIS A 27 15.62 19.75 2.54
C HIS A 27 15.17 20.34 3.87
N ASN A 28 14.83 19.51 4.85
CA ASN A 28 14.41 19.94 6.18
C ASN A 28 15.22 19.20 7.25
N SER A 29 16.30 19.83 7.74
CA SER A 29 17.18 19.27 8.77
C SER A 29 16.47 19.03 10.11
N ASP A 30 15.36 19.72 10.36
CA ASP A 30 14.53 19.57 11.55
C ASP A 30 13.43 18.50 11.37
N PHE A 31 13.43 17.78 10.23
CA PHE A 31 12.47 16.71 9.97
C PHE A 31 12.67 15.53 10.95
N ASN A 32 11.87 15.54 11.99
CA ASN A 32 11.91 14.58 13.07
C ASN A 32 10.72 13.64 13.07
N PHE A 33 10.02 13.46 11.94
CA PHE A 33 8.91 12.51 11.83
C PHE A 33 9.36 11.16 11.31
N GLU A 34 8.50 10.18 11.54
CA GLU A 34 8.54 8.84 10.98
C GLU A 34 7.15 8.47 10.49
N GLU A 35 7.14 7.54 9.56
CA GLU A 35 5.97 7.19 8.80
C GLU A 35 5.86 5.67 8.63
N TYR A 36 4.64 5.16 8.70
CA TYR A 36 4.35 3.76 8.46
C TYR A 36 2.93 3.65 7.93
N SER A 37 2.83 3.19 6.69
CA SER A 37 1.56 2.99 6.03
C SER A 37 1.33 1.52 5.72
N ILE A 38 0.07 1.12 5.75
CA ILE A 38 -0.41 -0.15 5.22
C ILE A 38 -1.50 0.18 4.22
N THR A 39 -1.37 -0.33 3.00
CA THR A 39 -2.40 -0.27 1.98
C THR A 39 -2.86 -1.68 1.68
N SER A 40 -4.16 -1.85 1.45
CA SER A 40 -4.70 -3.11 0.97
C SER A 40 -5.62 -2.95 -0.23
N LEU A 41 -5.57 -3.93 -1.11
CA LEU A 41 -6.46 -4.08 -2.26
C LEU A 41 -7.30 -5.32 -2.04
N THR A 42 -8.62 -5.19 -2.12
CA THR A 42 -9.53 -6.32 -1.91
C THR A 42 -10.34 -6.60 -3.15
N PHE A 43 -10.25 -7.85 -3.60
CA PHE A 43 -10.97 -8.40 -4.74
C PHE A 43 -11.94 -9.47 -4.27
N GLU A 44 -13.11 -9.56 -4.90
CA GLU A 44 -13.91 -10.77 -4.80
C GLU A 44 -13.14 -11.93 -5.46
N LYS A 45 -13.07 -13.10 -4.81
CA LYS A 45 -12.17 -14.19 -5.22
C LYS A 45 -12.46 -14.66 -6.65
N THR A 46 -13.74 -14.80 -7.01
CA THR A 46 -14.12 -15.33 -8.33
C THR A 46 -13.63 -14.37 -9.40
N TYR A 47 -14.00 -13.10 -9.29
CA TYR A 47 -13.52 -12.03 -10.17
C TYR A 47 -11.99 -12.01 -10.29
N TYR A 48 -11.27 -12.07 -9.16
CA TYR A 48 -9.80 -12.06 -9.17
C TYR A 48 -9.23 -13.20 -10.03
N GLU A 49 -9.61 -14.44 -9.72
CA GLU A 49 -9.06 -15.65 -10.36
C GLU A 49 -9.50 -15.79 -11.82
N THR A 50 -10.74 -15.40 -12.16
CA THR A 50 -11.28 -15.66 -13.50
C THR A 50 -11.09 -14.51 -14.48
N GLU A 51 -10.94 -13.28 -14.00
CA GLU A 51 -10.86 -12.08 -14.84
C GLU A 51 -9.56 -11.30 -14.62
N PHE A 52 -9.30 -10.84 -13.39
CA PHE A 52 -8.18 -9.94 -13.14
C PHE A 52 -6.82 -10.59 -13.42
N GLU A 53 -6.60 -11.84 -12.98
CA GLU A 53 -5.35 -12.56 -13.26
C GLU A 53 -5.08 -12.71 -14.76
N LYS A 54 -6.12 -12.96 -15.56
CA LYS A 54 -6.00 -13.07 -17.03
C LYS A 54 -5.70 -11.74 -17.69
N LYS A 55 -6.38 -10.65 -17.28
CA LYS A 55 -6.08 -9.30 -17.79
C LYS A 55 -4.63 -8.92 -17.48
N TRP A 56 -4.15 -9.25 -16.28
CA TRP A 56 -2.78 -8.99 -15.87
C TRP A 56 -1.76 -9.83 -16.65
N GLU A 57 -2.04 -11.10 -16.87
CA GLU A 57 -1.21 -11.98 -17.73
C GLU A 57 -1.10 -11.44 -19.16
N GLN A 58 -2.22 -10.99 -19.75
CA GLN A 58 -2.24 -10.40 -21.09
C GLN A 58 -1.39 -9.13 -21.17
N PHE A 59 -1.50 -8.25 -20.17
CA PHE A 59 -0.66 -7.06 -20.06
C PHE A 59 0.83 -7.41 -20.00
N ARG A 60 1.20 -8.37 -19.14
CA ARG A 60 2.59 -8.82 -19.03
C ARG A 60 3.12 -9.43 -20.33
N THR A 61 2.29 -10.20 -21.02
CA THR A 61 2.61 -10.81 -22.31
C THR A 61 2.82 -9.74 -23.39
N LYS A 62 1.96 -8.71 -23.44
CA LYS A 62 2.08 -7.58 -24.39
C LYS A 62 3.43 -6.87 -24.29
N TYR A 63 3.98 -6.78 -23.07
CA TYR A 63 5.27 -6.13 -22.79
C TYR A 63 6.43 -7.12 -22.58
N SER A 64 6.26 -8.40 -22.92
CA SER A 64 7.30 -9.44 -22.79
C SER A 64 7.94 -9.49 -21.40
N ILE A 65 7.14 -9.29 -20.35
CA ILE A 65 7.61 -9.29 -18.96
C ILE A 65 7.75 -10.73 -18.49
N ASP A 66 8.91 -11.09 -17.94
CA ASP A 66 9.23 -12.43 -17.44
C ASP A 66 8.14 -12.94 -16.47
N GLY A 67 7.46 -14.03 -16.81
CA GLY A 67 6.36 -14.59 -16.03
C GLY A 67 6.75 -15.19 -14.69
N LYS A 68 8.05 -15.40 -14.44
CA LYS A 68 8.58 -16.00 -13.21
C LYS A 68 9.08 -14.97 -12.20
N LYS A 69 8.97 -13.68 -12.50
CA LYS A 69 9.50 -12.60 -11.67
C LYS A 69 8.42 -11.61 -11.30
N ALA A 70 8.49 -11.09 -10.07
CA ALA A 70 7.69 -9.95 -9.69
C ALA A 70 8.05 -8.69 -10.51
N MET A 71 7.04 -7.91 -10.88
CA MET A 71 7.19 -6.57 -11.43
C MET A 71 7.49 -5.58 -10.31
N HIS A 72 8.65 -4.94 -10.36
CA HIS A 72 9.01 -3.86 -9.46
C HIS A 72 8.66 -2.53 -10.11
N PHE A 73 7.49 -1.97 -9.80
CA PHE A 73 6.99 -0.74 -10.43
C PHE A 73 8.00 0.42 -10.39
N VAL A 74 8.77 0.53 -9.30
CA VAL A 74 9.81 1.54 -9.13
C VAL A 74 10.84 1.51 -10.27
N GLU A 75 11.20 0.34 -10.78
CA GLU A 75 12.17 0.21 -11.88
C GLU A 75 11.61 0.72 -13.21
N TYR A 76 10.31 0.48 -13.47
CA TYR A 76 9.61 1.04 -14.62
C TYR A 76 9.47 2.57 -14.48
N LYS A 77 9.08 3.08 -13.31
CA LYS A 77 8.91 4.52 -13.06
C LYS A 77 10.21 5.31 -13.22
N LYS A 78 11.36 4.72 -12.86
CA LYS A 78 12.68 5.35 -13.07
C LYS A 78 12.94 5.70 -14.53
N LEU A 79 12.45 4.90 -15.48
CA LEU A 79 12.68 5.09 -16.92
C LEU A 79 12.00 6.34 -17.50
N ILE A 80 11.11 6.99 -16.73
CA ILE A 80 10.53 8.29 -17.10
C ILE A 80 11.62 9.38 -17.12
N ASP A 81 12.62 9.30 -16.24
CA ASP A 81 13.80 10.17 -16.28
C ASP A 81 14.82 9.62 -17.29
N PRO A 82 15.17 10.37 -18.34
CA PRO A 82 16.13 9.93 -19.36
C PRO A 82 17.47 9.44 -18.81
N LYS A 83 17.89 9.93 -17.64
CA LYS A 83 19.16 9.50 -17.02
C LYS A 83 19.17 8.03 -16.62
N ASN A 84 17.99 7.43 -16.42
CA ASN A 84 17.86 6.02 -16.05
C ASN A 84 17.53 5.12 -17.24
N GLN A 85 17.44 5.66 -18.46
CA GLN A 85 17.20 4.91 -19.69
C GLN A 85 18.50 4.25 -20.18
N THR A 86 19.05 3.37 -19.35
CA THR A 86 20.30 2.66 -19.60
C THR A 86 20.13 1.16 -19.34
N ASP A 87 21.02 0.34 -19.91
CA ASP A 87 21.03 -1.12 -19.70
C ASP A 87 21.23 -1.55 -18.23
N GLU A 88 21.61 -0.63 -17.34
CA GLU A 88 21.69 -0.89 -15.89
C GLU A 88 20.30 -1.08 -15.26
N ASN A 89 19.27 -0.45 -15.83
CA ASN A 89 17.89 -0.67 -15.40
C ASN A 89 17.35 -1.98 -15.99
N ILE A 90 16.92 -2.89 -15.12
CA ILE A 90 16.45 -4.23 -15.52
C ILE A 90 15.24 -4.21 -16.48
N CYS A 91 14.47 -3.13 -16.49
CA CYS A 91 13.29 -2.94 -17.33
C CYS A 91 13.62 -2.24 -18.66
N TYR A 92 14.83 -1.72 -18.86
CA TYR A 92 15.21 -0.95 -20.04
C TYR A 92 14.91 -1.68 -21.35
N LYS A 93 15.30 -2.96 -21.42
CA LYS A 93 15.15 -3.79 -22.62
C LYS A 93 13.70 -4.02 -23.03
N THR A 94 12.75 -3.93 -22.09
CA THR A 94 11.31 -4.02 -22.36
C THR A 94 10.86 -2.93 -23.32
N PHE A 95 11.50 -1.76 -23.30
CA PHE A 95 11.07 -0.57 -24.04
C PHE A 95 11.92 -0.27 -25.27
N LEU A 96 12.77 -1.22 -25.70
CA LEU A 96 13.48 -1.11 -26.96
C LEU A 96 12.53 -1.38 -28.15
N ASP A 97 12.66 -0.56 -29.18
CA ASP A 97 12.10 -0.73 -30.51
C ASP A 97 13.25 -0.61 -31.53
N ASN A 98 13.50 -1.69 -32.28
CA ASN A 98 14.65 -1.81 -33.19
C ASN A 98 16.01 -1.42 -32.55
N GLY A 99 16.19 -1.76 -31.27
CA GLY A 99 17.42 -1.48 -30.51
C GLY A 99 17.53 -0.06 -29.96
N VAL A 100 16.52 0.79 -30.15
CA VAL A 100 16.47 2.16 -29.61
C VAL A 100 15.38 2.24 -28.55
N PHE A 101 15.66 2.95 -27.45
CA PHE A 101 14.66 3.15 -26.40
C PHE A 101 13.47 3.96 -26.93
N SER A 102 12.27 3.42 -26.78
CA SER A 102 11.02 4.03 -27.25
C SER A 102 10.23 4.60 -26.07
N ILE A 103 10.27 5.93 -25.96
CA ILE A 103 9.48 6.66 -24.95
C ILE A 103 7.97 6.47 -25.17
N GLU A 104 7.51 6.36 -26.41
CA GLU A 104 6.11 6.11 -26.74
C GLU A 104 5.65 4.74 -26.25
N LYS A 105 6.51 3.72 -26.35
CA LYS A 105 6.21 2.39 -25.80
C LYS A 105 6.11 2.42 -24.27
N LEU A 106 6.93 3.23 -23.60
CA LEU A 106 6.85 3.43 -22.15
C LEU A 106 5.57 4.18 -21.74
N LYS A 107 5.18 5.23 -22.47
CA LYS A 107 3.91 5.92 -22.24
C LYS A 107 2.73 4.98 -22.40
N GLN A 108 2.69 4.21 -23.49
CA GLN A 108 1.64 3.23 -23.73
C GLN A 108 1.56 2.19 -22.62
N PHE A 109 2.70 1.74 -22.08
CA PHE A 109 2.73 0.82 -20.94
C PHE A 109 2.04 1.37 -19.70
N PHE A 110 2.32 2.61 -19.33
CA PHE A 110 1.66 3.22 -18.17
C PHE A 110 0.20 3.59 -18.45
N PHE A 111 -0.13 3.93 -19.69
CA PHE A 111 -1.52 4.17 -20.10
C PHE A 111 -2.36 2.89 -19.98
N ASP A 112 -1.91 1.80 -20.61
CA ASP A 112 -2.54 0.49 -20.48
C ASP A 112 -2.68 0.05 -19.01
N LEU A 113 -1.62 0.29 -18.21
CA LEU A 113 -1.65 0.00 -16.78
C LEU A 113 -2.74 0.80 -16.06
N SER A 114 -2.89 2.08 -16.40
CA SER A 114 -3.93 2.93 -15.82
C SER A 114 -5.34 2.43 -16.17
N GLU A 115 -5.57 2.02 -17.44
CA GLU A 115 -6.85 1.45 -17.88
C GLU A 115 -7.18 0.14 -17.15
N ILE A 116 -6.21 -0.77 -17.02
CA ILE A 116 -6.39 -2.03 -16.28
C ILE A 116 -6.80 -1.76 -14.83
N ILE A 117 -6.19 -0.77 -14.19
CA ILE A 117 -6.52 -0.42 -12.82
C ILE A 117 -7.91 0.17 -12.77
N GLU A 118 -8.22 1.16 -13.61
CA GLU A 118 -9.51 1.84 -13.68
C GLU A 118 -10.67 0.84 -13.83
N GLU A 119 -10.55 -0.08 -14.77
CA GLU A 119 -11.58 -1.10 -15.03
C GLU A 119 -11.70 -2.18 -13.96
N ALA A 120 -10.67 -2.38 -13.13
CA ALA A 120 -10.63 -3.52 -12.23
C ALA A 120 -11.58 -3.36 -11.02
N ASP A 121 -12.35 -4.41 -10.71
CA ASP A 121 -13.25 -4.46 -9.57
C ASP A 121 -12.51 -4.86 -8.28
N PHE A 122 -11.83 -3.88 -7.71
CA PHE A 122 -11.29 -3.95 -6.37
C PHE A 122 -11.53 -2.63 -5.65
N TYR A 123 -11.36 -2.67 -4.33
CA TYR A 123 -11.33 -1.47 -3.53
C TYR A 123 -10.09 -1.39 -2.66
N ILE A 124 -9.79 -0.16 -2.24
CA ILE A 124 -8.60 0.18 -1.48
C ILE A 124 -9.00 0.56 -0.05
N VAL A 125 -8.26 0.03 0.91
CA VAL A 125 -8.22 0.55 2.28
C VAL A 125 -6.81 1.02 2.55
N HIS A 126 -6.67 2.23 3.09
CA HIS A 126 -5.37 2.83 3.39
C HIS A 126 -5.31 3.26 4.85
N THR A 127 -4.19 2.98 5.51
CA THR A 127 -3.90 3.47 6.87
C THR A 127 -2.48 4.03 6.88
N ASP A 128 -2.31 5.28 7.25
CA ASP A 128 -1.00 5.90 7.46
C ASP A 128 -0.86 6.41 8.89
N ILE A 129 0.25 6.04 9.52
CA ILE A 129 0.62 6.50 10.85
C ILE A 129 1.85 7.38 10.73
N ILE A 130 1.73 8.62 11.20
CA ILE A 130 2.83 9.59 11.28
C ILE A 130 3.11 9.87 12.75
N TRP A 131 4.37 9.80 13.18
CA TRP A 131 4.73 10.13 14.55
C TRP A 131 6.02 10.92 14.62
N LYS A 132 6.14 11.76 15.65
CA LYS A 132 7.40 12.46 15.93
C LYS A 132 8.37 11.49 16.61
N LYS A 133 9.62 11.47 16.15
CA LYS A 133 10.74 10.83 16.84
C LYS A 133 10.84 11.42 18.24
N GLN A 134 10.98 10.54 19.21
CA GLN A 134 11.16 10.94 20.60
C GLN A 134 12.58 10.65 21.09
N ARG A 135 12.91 11.26 22.23
CA ARG A 135 14.15 10.97 22.96
C ARG A 135 13.96 9.70 23.79
N TYR A 136 14.27 8.54 23.23
CA TYR A 136 14.39 7.32 24.02
C TYR A 136 15.86 7.07 24.41
N LEU A 137 16.08 6.63 25.65
CA LEU A 137 17.39 6.12 26.04
C LEU A 137 17.57 4.72 25.45
N VAL A 138 18.60 4.51 24.62
CA VAL A 138 18.97 3.17 24.14
C VAL A 138 19.33 2.29 25.34
N LYS A 139 18.99 0.98 25.28
CA LYS A 139 19.35 -0.01 26.31
C LYS A 139 20.84 0.08 26.64
N ARG A 140 21.17 0.24 27.91
CA ARG A 140 22.56 0.39 28.39
C ARG A 140 22.91 -0.79 29.29
N ASP A 141 24.02 -1.44 29.02
CA ASP A 141 24.66 -2.36 29.97
C ASP A 141 25.41 -1.52 31.01
N ASN A 142 24.68 -0.97 31.99
CA ASN A 142 25.22 -0.26 33.15
C ASN A 142 26.08 1.00 32.90
N LYS A 143 25.97 1.66 31.74
CA LYS A 143 26.69 2.92 31.46
C LYS A 143 25.93 4.17 31.97
N LYS A 144 26.65 5.11 32.60
CA LYS A 144 26.12 6.42 33.02
C LYS A 144 25.53 7.21 31.84
N ILE A 145 24.51 8.02 32.12
CA ILE A 145 23.90 8.93 31.13
C ILE A 145 24.87 10.07 30.81
N ARG A 146 25.27 10.19 29.54
CA ARG A 146 26.03 11.34 29.05
C ARG A 146 25.06 12.35 28.45
N GLU A 147 25.40 13.64 28.54
CA GLU A 147 24.59 14.73 27.96
C GLU A 147 24.32 14.53 26.46
N GLY A 148 25.31 14.00 25.72
CA GLY A 148 25.17 13.68 24.30
C GLY A 148 24.16 12.55 24.01
N ASP A 149 23.85 11.68 24.98
CA ASP A 149 22.84 10.64 24.82
C ASP A 149 21.41 11.23 24.92
N LEU A 150 21.24 12.37 25.60
CA LEU A 150 19.96 13.08 25.75
C LEU A 150 19.61 13.94 24.53
N LYS A 151 20.58 14.18 23.63
CA LYS A 151 20.39 14.98 22.41
C LYS A 151 19.92 14.14 21.21
N LYS A 152 20.07 12.81 21.27
CA LYS A 152 19.72 11.92 20.16
C LYS A 152 18.23 11.56 20.18
N LEU A 153 17.54 11.89 19.09
CA LEU A 153 16.24 11.33 18.77
C LEU A 153 16.42 9.91 18.25
N THR A 154 15.56 8.98 18.65
CA THR A 154 15.65 7.59 18.23
C THR A 154 14.28 7.02 17.92
N ARG A 155 14.32 5.96 17.09
CA ARG A 155 13.17 5.16 16.66
C ARG A 155 12.84 4.03 17.64
N ILE A 156 13.79 3.71 18.52
CA ILE A 156 13.75 2.50 19.32
C ILE A 156 12.83 2.75 20.51
N VAL A 157 11.55 2.40 20.33
CA VAL A 157 10.61 2.22 21.43
C VAL A 157 11.12 1.05 22.29
N ALA A 158 10.94 1.15 23.61
CA ALA A 158 11.37 0.10 24.52
C ALA A 158 10.75 -1.26 24.11
N PRO A 159 11.53 -2.36 23.99
CA PRO A 159 11.04 -3.65 23.47
C PRO A 159 9.87 -4.29 24.23
N ARG A 160 9.57 -3.80 25.44
CA ARG A 160 8.46 -4.28 26.29
C ARG A 160 7.17 -3.48 26.12
N LEU A 161 7.18 -2.38 25.37
CA LEU A 161 5.96 -1.62 25.07
C LEU A 161 5.26 -2.23 23.86
N LEU A 162 3.98 -2.55 24.00
CA LEU A 162 3.11 -3.04 22.92
C LEU A 162 2.69 -1.89 21.97
N ASN A 163 3.63 -1.00 21.65
CA ASN A 163 3.45 0.23 20.89
C ASN A 163 4.32 0.24 19.62
N ALA A 164 4.76 -0.93 19.16
CA ALA A 164 5.38 -1.04 17.86
C ALA A 164 4.39 -0.50 16.82
N VAL A 165 4.79 0.55 16.10
CA VAL A 165 3.92 1.20 15.10
C VAL A 165 3.32 0.21 14.09
N PRO A 166 4.07 -0.81 13.59
CA PRO A 166 3.49 -1.82 12.69
C PRO A 166 2.28 -2.56 13.30
N TYR A 167 2.35 -2.89 14.59
CA TYR A 167 1.25 -3.54 15.30
C TYR A 167 0.01 -2.63 15.37
N ARG A 168 0.18 -1.36 15.75
CA ARG A 168 -0.92 -0.38 15.83
C ARG A 168 -1.53 -0.10 14.46
N ALA A 169 -0.69 0.11 13.45
CA ALA A 169 -1.11 0.32 12.07
C ALA A 169 -1.95 -0.85 11.57
N MET A 170 -1.48 -2.08 11.77
CA MET A 170 -2.21 -3.27 11.34
C MET A 170 -3.53 -3.45 12.09
N ARG A 171 -3.57 -3.19 13.41
CA ARG A 171 -4.84 -3.20 14.19
C ARG A 171 -5.87 -2.23 13.61
N LYS A 172 -5.47 -0.98 13.35
CA LYS A 172 -6.34 0.05 12.77
C LYS A 172 -6.74 -0.27 11.33
N HIS A 173 -5.82 -0.81 10.54
CA HIS A 173 -6.09 -1.20 9.17
C HIS A 173 -7.10 -2.36 9.11
N LEU A 174 -6.94 -3.39 9.94
CA LEU A 174 -7.87 -4.51 10.01
C LEU A 174 -9.27 -4.07 10.45
N ASP A 175 -9.37 -3.16 11.42
CA ASP A 175 -10.65 -2.55 11.81
C ASP A 175 -11.33 -1.87 10.60
N SER A 176 -10.59 -1.03 9.90
CA SER A 176 -11.06 -0.29 8.71
C SER A 176 -11.46 -1.24 7.57
N LEU A 177 -10.70 -2.31 7.36
CA LEU A 177 -10.97 -3.34 6.36
C LEU A 177 -12.25 -4.10 6.68
N MET A 178 -12.42 -4.58 7.92
CA MET A 178 -13.62 -5.31 8.32
C MET A 178 -14.86 -4.43 8.23
N LEU A 179 -14.79 -3.17 8.67
CA LEU A 179 -15.88 -2.21 8.49
C LEU A 179 -16.22 -2.00 7.01
N THR A 180 -15.21 -1.97 6.14
CA THR A 180 -15.43 -1.81 4.69
C THR A 180 -16.09 -3.05 4.08
N LEU A 181 -15.69 -4.25 4.51
CA LEU A 181 -16.28 -5.53 4.07
C LEU A 181 -17.74 -5.67 4.52
N LEU A 182 -18.08 -5.13 5.69
CA LEU A 182 -19.44 -5.17 6.24
C LEU A 182 -20.39 -4.17 5.60
N LYS A 183 -19.89 -3.19 4.83
CA LYS A 183 -20.73 -2.22 4.13
C LYS A 183 -21.34 -2.82 2.86
N SER A 184 -22.63 -2.59 2.69
CA SER A 184 -23.37 -2.94 1.47
C SER A 184 -23.39 -1.76 0.51
N LYS A 185 -23.40 -2.04 -0.80
CA LYS A 185 -23.59 -1.02 -1.84
C LYS A 185 -25.09 -0.76 -2.03
N VAL A 186 -25.51 0.50 -2.06
CA VAL A 186 -26.82 0.95 -2.54
C VAL A 186 -26.60 1.59 -3.90
N GLU A 187 -27.06 0.91 -4.94
CA GLU A 187 -27.06 1.46 -6.29
C GLU A 187 -28.15 2.53 -6.42
N ASP A 188 -27.91 3.51 -7.30
CA ASP A 188 -28.88 4.54 -7.69
C ASP A 188 -29.41 5.48 -6.58
N ASN A 189 -28.69 5.60 -5.46
CA ASN A 189 -29.08 6.50 -4.38
C ASN A 189 -28.11 7.69 -4.24
N SER A 190 -28.53 8.86 -4.72
CA SER A 190 -27.77 10.12 -4.64
C SER A 190 -27.60 10.66 -3.22
N MET A 191 -28.30 10.11 -2.22
CA MET A 191 -28.24 10.57 -0.83
C MET A 191 -27.14 9.88 -0.01
N ILE A 192 -26.55 8.79 -0.51
CA ILE A 192 -25.52 8.03 0.21
C ILE A 192 -24.15 8.35 -0.42
N PRO A 193 -23.25 9.05 0.28
CA PRO A 193 -21.92 9.35 -0.22
C PRO A 193 -21.16 8.07 -0.59
N GLY A 194 -20.79 7.93 -1.86
CA GLY A 194 -20.10 6.75 -2.40
C GLY A 194 -20.97 5.49 -2.51
N GLY A 195 -22.26 5.55 -2.18
CA GLY A 195 -23.18 4.43 -2.31
C GLY A 195 -22.93 3.27 -1.34
N TYR A 196 -22.20 3.46 -0.23
CA TYR A 196 -21.96 2.39 0.76
C TYR A 196 -22.54 2.74 2.13
N TYR A 197 -23.19 1.76 2.78
CA TYR A 197 -23.79 1.90 4.10
C TYR A 197 -23.56 0.66 4.95
N LEU A 198 -23.59 0.84 6.27
CA LEU A 198 -23.60 -0.27 7.22
C LEU A 198 -25.05 -0.60 7.55
N ASP A 199 -25.48 -1.81 7.22
CA ASP A 199 -26.82 -2.30 7.54
C ASP A 199 -26.88 -2.77 9.00
N GLU A 200 -28.05 -2.68 9.64
CA GLU A 200 -28.31 -3.31 10.93
C GLU A 200 -28.27 -4.84 10.79
N GLU A 201 -28.74 -5.36 9.66
CA GLU A 201 -28.60 -6.76 9.26
C GLU A 201 -27.28 -6.97 8.50
N LEU A 202 -26.21 -7.28 9.25
CA LEU A 202 -24.91 -7.56 8.64
C LEU A 202 -24.99 -8.72 7.61
N PRO A 203 -24.17 -8.69 6.55
CA PRO A 203 -24.11 -9.77 5.58
C PRO A 203 -23.91 -11.14 6.23
N LYS A 204 -24.70 -12.14 5.80
CA LYS A 204 -24.77 -13.44 6.49
C LYS A 204 -23.43 -14.19 6.55
N LYS A 205 -22.59 -14.07 5.51
CA LYS A 205 -21.28 -14.75 5.43
C LYS A 205 -20.33 -14.00 4.49
N ILE A 206 -19.34 -13.33 5.05
CA ILE A 206 -18.23 -12.69 4.34
C ILE A 206 -16.93 -13.14 4.97
N TYR A 207 -15.94 -13.48 4.14
CA TYR A 207 -14.62 -13.91 4.55
C TYR A 207 -13.55 -13.25 3.69
N THR A 208 -12.37 -12.99 4.23
CA THR A 208 -11.21 -12.56 3.45
C THR A 208 -9.95 -13.34 3.83
N LYS A 209 -9.18 -13.72 2.80
CA LYS A 209 -7.83 -14.29 2.91
C LYS A 209 -6.81 -13.19 2.69
N LEU A 210 -6.07 -12.86 3.74
CA LEU A 210 -5.06 -11.80 3.73
C LEU A 210 -3.74 -12.31 3.15
N ARG A 211 -3.18 -11.59 2.17
CA ARG A 211 -1.93 -11.91 1.50
C ARG A 211 -0.98 -10.74 1.62
N PHE A 212 0.07 -10.93 2.40
CA PHE A 212 1.02 -9.87 2.69
C PHE A 212 2.29 -10.07 1.86
N ASP A 213 2.79 -9.00 1.25
CA ASP A 213 4.04 -9.01 0.51
C ASP A 213 5.22 -9.37 1.43
N ALA A 214 5.94 -10.43 1.06
CA ALA A 214 7.01 -10.96 1.89
C ALA A 214 8.38 -10.63 1.31
N ASP A 215 8.84 -9.39 1.49
CA ASP A 215 10.21 -9.04 1.11
C ASP A 215 11.24 -9.51 2.17
N GLY A 216 12.30 -10.20 1.74
CA GLY A 216 13.50 -10.48 2.53
C GLY A 216 13.49 -11.64 3.57
N LYS A 217 14.71 -12.06 3.94
CA LYS A 217 15.04 -13.16 4.89
C LYS A 217 14.76 -12.84 6.37
N GLU A 218 14.37 -11.61 6.70
CA GLU A 218 14.08 -11.17 8.08
C GLU A 218 12.59 -11.30 8.38
N PHE A 219 12.22 -12.45 8.93
CA PHE A 219 10.85 -12.79 9.33
C PHE A 219 10.35 -12.00 10.57
N ASP A 220 11.18 -11.12 11.15
CA ASP A 220 10.98 -10.55 12.48
C ASP A 220 10.01 -9.36 12.52
N ALA A 221 10.04 -8.43 11.55
CA ALA A 221 9.06 -7.33 11.46
C ALA A 221 7.62 -7.83 11.23
N ARG A 222 7.47 -9.04 10.68
CA ARG A 222 6.19 -9.72 10.48
C ARG A 222 5.61 -10.26 11.78
N THR A 223 6.39 -10.35 12.85
CA THR A 223 5.89 -10.79 14.15
C THR A 223 4.84 -9.82 14.69
N ASP A 224 5.04 -8.51 14.53
CA ASP A 224 4.09 -7.50 15.00
C ASP A 224 2.80 -7.49 14.16
N LEU A 225 2.91 -7.67 12.83
CA LEU A 225 1.74 -7.83 11.95
C LEU A 225 0.93 -9.08 12.28
N LYS A 226 1.61 -10.23 12.49
CA LYS A 226 0.97 -11.48 12.91
C LYS A 226 0.33 -11.36 14.29
N ARG A 227 1.00 -10.70 15.23
CA ARG A 227 0.44 -10.41 16.57
C ARG A 227 -0.80 -9.54 16.46
N ALA A 228 -0.78 -8.50 15.62
CA ALA A 228 -1.94 -7.65 15.39
C ALA A 228 -3.12 -8.43 14.82
N TYR A 229 -2.88 -9.27 13.80
CA TYR A 229 -3.88 -10.19 13.25
C TYR A 229 -4.46 -11.12 14.33
N ASN A 230 -3.60 -11.85 15.03
CA ASN A 230 -3.99 -12.80 16.08
C ASN A 230 -4.77 -12.12 17.21
N HIS A 231 -4.36 -10.91 17.60
CA HIS A 231 -5.11 -10.13 18.58
C HIS A 231 -6.50 -9.79 18.03
N THR A 232 -6.61 -9.29 16.79
CA THR A 232 -7.90 -8.92 16.19
C THR A 232 -8.87 -10.08 16.10
N ILE A 233 -8.43 -11.26 15.69
CA ILE A 233 -9.32 -12.43 15.65
C ILE A 233 -9.70 -12.93 17.06
N SER A 234 -8.88 -12.66 18.09
CA SER A 234 -9.10 -13.17 19.46
C SER A 234 -9.85 -12.20 20.37
N MET A 235 -9.83 -10.91 20.08
CA MET A 235 -10.42 -9.87 20.94
C MET A 235 -11.36 -8.92 20.19
N GLY A 236 -11.43 -9.02 18.86
CA GLY A 236 -12.05 -8.02 18.01
C GLY A 236 -11.16 -6.80 17.77
N SER A 237 -11.74 -5.78 17.15
CA SER A 237 -11.14 -4.47 16.90
C SER A 237 -11.91 -3.38 17.65
N ASP A 238 -11.65 -2.11 17.33
CA ASP A 238 -12.32 -0.98 17.99
C ASP A 238 -13.82 -0.93 17.64
N ASN A 239 -14.18 -1.34 16.43
CA ASN A 239 -15.56 -1.28 15.92
C ASN A 239 -16.18 -2.65 15.64
N VAL A 240 -15.39 -3.73 15.57
CA VAL A 240 -15.88 -5.06 15.21
C VAL A 240 -15.63 -6.04 16.36
N ARG A 241 -16.69 -6.70 16.82
CA ARG A 241 -16.62 -7.67 17.91
C ARG A 241 -15.80 -8.90 17.51
N GLU A 242 -15.18 -9.55 18.48
CA GLU A 242 -14.37 -10.77 18.32
C GLU A 242 -15.01 -11.80 17.39
N LYS A 243 -16.26 -12.22 17.68
CA LYS A 243 -16.94 -13.24 16.88
C LYS A 243 -16.99 -12.87 15.40
N THR A 244 -17.43 -11.65 15.08
CA THR A 244 -17.50 -11.14 13.71
C THR A 244 -16.11 -11.01 13.09
N ALA A 245 -15.12 -10.55 13.85
CA ALA A 245 -13.74 -10.44 13.37
C ALA A 245 -13.15 -11.81 13.00
N SER A 246 -13.37 -12.83 13.84
CA SER A 246 -12.95 -14.21 13.60
C SER A 246 -13.68 -14.87 12.41
N GLU A 247 -14.92 -14.45 12.15
CA GLU A 247 -15.69 -14.90 10.99
C GLU A 247 -15.21 -14.23 9.71
N ILE A 248 -14.88 -12.94 9.72
CA ILE A 248 -14.43 -12.21 8.51
C ILE A 248 -12.98 -12.55 8.15
N LEU A 249 -12.08 -12.61 9.12
CA LEU A 249 -10.66 -12.78 8.90
C LEU A 249 -10.30 -14.27 8.90
N ASP A 250 -10.28 -14.89 7.73
CA ASP A 250 -10.10 -16.34 7.54
C ASP A 250 -8.64 -16.76 7.76
N GLU A 251 -7.71 -16.17 6.98
CA GLU A 251 -6.30 -16.50 7.08
C GLU A 251 -5.40 -15.30 6.79
N ILE A 252 -4.17 -15.35 7.29
CA ILE A 252 -3.08 -14.47 6.85
C ILE A 252 -1.90 -15.30 6.33
N ARG A 253 -1.51 -15.05 5.08
CA ARG A 253 -0.35 -15.67 4.44
C ARG A 253 0.64 -14.60 4.00
N PHE A 254 1.93 -14.90 4.16
CA PHE A 254 3.03 -14.08 3.67
C PHE A 254 3.56 -14.71 2.38
N ILE A 255 3.46 -14.01 1.28
CA ILE A 255 3.74 -14.53 -0.07
C ILE A 255 5.10 -14.04 -0.53
N ARG A 256 6.04 -14.97 -0.74
CA ARG A 256 7.41 -14.61 -1.14
C ARG A 256 7.47 -14.16 -2.59
N LYS A 257 8.49 -13.38 -2.93
CA LYS A 257 8.70 -12.85 -4.28
C LYS A 257 8.80 -13.94 -5.35
N GLU A 258 9.30 -15.11 -4.99
CA GLU A 258 9.39 -16.27 -5.89
C GLU A 258 8.05 -17.00 -6.11
N GLU A 259 6.99 -16.57 -5.42
CA GLU A 259 5.62 -17.07 -5.59
C GLU A 259 4.77 -16.09 -6.42
N VAL A 260 5.38 -15.02 -6.97
CA VAL A 260 4.69 -13.94 -7.70
C VAL A 260 5.12 -13.93 -9.16
N GLY A 261 4.13 -13.86 -10.06
CA GLY A 261 4.32 -13.85 -11.51
C GLY A 261 3.23 -14.67 -12.22
N HIS A 262 2.98 -14.39 -13.50
CA HIS A 262 1.88 -15.04 -14.23
C HIS A 262 2.14 -16.52 -14.56
N ASP A 263 3.35 -17.04 -14.34
CA ASP A 263 3.64 -18.48 -14.45
C ASP A 263 3.19 -19.29 -13.21
N PHE A 264 2.78 -18.62 -12.12
CA PHE A 264 2.37 -19.27 -10.87
C PHE A 264 0.85 -19.34 -10.71
N ILE A 265 0.37 -20.31 -9.92
CA ILE A 265 -1.07 -20.52 -9.64
C ILE A 265 -1.33 -20.53 -8.13
N PRO A 266 -2.06 -19.54 -7.57
CA PRO A 266 -2.39 -18.27 -8.21
C PRO A 266 -1.13 -17.43 -8.48
N SER A 267 -1.24 -16.47 -9.40
CA SER A 267 -0.12 -15.61 -9.84
C SER A 267 0.32 -14.61 -8.76
N HIS A 268 -0.59 -14.33 -7.83
CA HIS A 268 -0.45 -13.30 -6.80
C HIS A 268 -0.15 -11.90 -7.37
N CYS A 269 -0.60 -11.60 -8.60
CA CYS A 269 -0.45 -10.28 -9.23
C CYS A 269 -1.00 -9.10 -8.40
N GLY A 270 -1.94 -9.35 -7.48
CA GLY A 270 -2.41 -8.33 -6.55
C GLY A 270 -1.30 -7.76 -5.66
N LEU A 271 -0.20 -8.50 -5.43
CA LEU A 271 0.99 -8.00 -4.72
C LEU A 271 1.78 -6.97 -5.51
N GLU A 272 1.87 -7.14 -6.83
CA GLU A 272 2.55 -6.18 -7.71
C GLU A 272 1.76 -4.88 -7.79
N LEU A 273 0.44 -5.00 -7.84
CA LEU A 273 -0.44 -3.85 -7.86
C LEU A 273 -0.43 -3.11 -6.51
N VAL A 274 -0.52 -3.81 -5.38
CA VAL A 274 -0.53 -3.16 -4.06
C VAL A 274 0.81 -2.52 -3.72
N ASP A 275 1.96 -3.08 -4.12
CA ASP A 275 3.29 -2.47 -3.96
C ASP A 275 3.35 -1.08 -4.63
N MET A 276 2.91 -1.01 -5.89
CA MET A 276 2.82 0.26 -6.62
C MET A 276 1.87 1.24 -5.92
N LEU A 277 0.63 0.82 -5.68
CA LEU A 277 -0.41 1.70 -5.16
C LEU A 277 -0.10 2.16 -3.74
N CYS A 278 0.51 1.31 -2.91
CA CYS A 278 0.94 1.65 -1.56
C CYS A 278 1.92 2.82 -1.58
N SER A 279 2.96 2.75 -2.42
CA SER A 279 3.94 3.83 -2.54
C SER A 279 3.32 5.16 -2.99
N MET A 280 2.44 5.11 -3.99
CA MET A 280 1.72 6.27 -4.54
C MET A 280 0.77 6.91 -3.51
N ILE A 281 -0.12 6.12 -2.91
CA ILE A 281 -1.13 6.58 -1.95
C ILE A 281 -0.45 7.17 -0.71
N SER A 282 0.58 6.49 -0.18
CA SER A 282 1.32 7.00 0.97
C SER A 282 2.05 8.31 0.66
N GLY A 283 2.59 8.45 -0.55
CA GLY A 283 3.19 9.71 -0.99
C GLY A 283 2.18 10.85 -1.03
N GLU A 284 1.02 10.62 -1.64
CA GLU A 284 -0.02 11.65 -1.77
C GLU A 284 -0.62 12.04 -0.41
N THR A 285 -0.90 11.03 0.42
CA THR A 285 -1.41 11.21 1.78
C THR A 285 -0.44 12.04 2.62
N ARG A 286 0.85 11.70 2.61
CA ARG A 286 1.88 12.41 3.37
C ARG A 286 2.13 13.81 2.84
N LEU A 287 2.04 14.01 1.52
CA LEU A 287 2.14 15.34 0.93
C LEU A 287 1.08 16.28 1.50
N LYS A 288 -0.18 15.82 1.54
CA LYS A 288 -1.31 16.56 2.12
C LYS A 288 -1.06 16.85 3.60
N GLU A 289 -0.60 15.88 4.38
CA GLU A 289 -0.31 16.07 5.81
C GLU A 289 0.88 17.01 6.06
N TYR A 290 1.97 16.89 5.31
CA TYR A 290 3.15 17.76 5.46
C TYR A 290 2.86 19.21 5.11
N LYS A 291 1.97 19.46 4.14
CA LYS A 291 1.44 20.81 3.89
C LYS A 291 0.63 21.34 5.07
N LYS A 292 -0.27 20.53 5.65
CA LYS A 292 -1.04 20.92 6.85
C LYS A 292 -0.14 21.22 8.05
N MET A 293 0.97 20.50 8.17
CA MET A 293 1.98 20.71 9.22
C MET A 293 2.90 21.91 8.95
N GLY A 294 2.82 22.57 7.79
CA GLY A 294 3.71 23.67 7.41
C GLY A 294 5.14 23.23 7.09
N LEU A 295 5.37 21.94 6.82
CA LEU A 295 6.69 21.40 6.47
C LEU A 295 7.05 21.59 4.99
N ILE A 296 6.05 21.87 4.16
CA ILE A 296 6.17 22.15 2.73
C ILE A 296 5.56 23.52 2.48
N SER A 297 6.33 24.43 1.88
CA SER A 297 5.86 25.77 1.55
C SER A 297 4.74 25.73 0.50
N SER A 298 3.87 26.73 0.52
CA SER A 298 2.84 26.92 -0.52
C SER A 298 3.42 27.02 -1.93
N ASP A 299 4.63 27.57 -2.04
CA ASP A 299 5.32 27.82 -3.31
C ASP A 299 6.12 26.61 -3.80
N SER A 300 6.05 25.47 -3.09
CA SER A 300 6.73 24.24 -3.49
C SER A 300 6.21 23.69 -4.82
N LEU A 301 7.12 23.14 -5.63
CA LEU A 301 6.78 22.37 -6.83
C LEU A 301 6.06 21.05 -6.51
N LEU A 302 6.07 20.60 -5.25
CA LEU A 302 5.37 19.40 -4.79
C LEU A 302 3.86 19.69 -4.68
N LYS A 303 3.16 19.60 -5.82
CA LYS A 303 1.72 19.81 -5.93
C LYS A 303 0.94 18.51 -5.74
N GLU A 304 -0.36 18.65 -5.52
CA GLU A 304 -1.26 17.50 -5.50
C GLU A 304 -1.12 16.69 -6.80
N GLY A 305 -1.15 15.36 -6.71
CA GLY A 305 -0.88 14.46 -7.83
C GLY A 305 0.60 14.10 -8.01
N PHE A 306 1.53 14.83 -7.37
CA PHE A 306 2.98 14.59 -7.54
C PHE A 306 3.43 13.15 -7.22
N ALA A 307 2.80 12.51 -6.23
CA ALA A 307 3.17 11.16 -5.84
C ALA A 307 2.50 10.06 -6.69
N THR A 308 1.39 10.40 -7.33
CA THR A 308 0.47 9.45 -7.99
C THR A 308 0.59 9.54 -9.51
N ASP A 309 0.46 10.74 -10.07
CA ASP A 309 0.47 10.96 -11.51
C ASP A 309 1.89 10.88 -12.10
N LEU A 310 1.96 10.52 -13.38
CA LEU A 310 3.21 10.35 -14.10
C LEU A 310 3.31 11.43 -15.19
N LEU A 311 4.19 12.41 -14.97
CA LEU A 311 4.49 13.48 -15.92
C LEU A 311 5.80 13.19 -16.66
N PHE A 312 5.73 13.11 -17.98
CA PHE A 312 6.88 12.96 -18.87
C PHE A 312 7.49 14.33 -19.21
N GLU A 313 8.75 14.35 -19.66
CA GLU A 313 9.47 15.59 -19.97
C GLU A 313 8.81 16.44 -21.07
N ASP A 314 8.10 15.80 -21.99
CA ASP A 314 7.35 16.46 -23.05
C ASP A 314 5.97 16.99 -22.62
N GLY A 315 5.65 16.86 -21.33
CA GLY A 315 4.38 17.31 -20.76
C GLY A 315 3.24 16.28 -20.85
N TYR A 316 3.49 15.08 -21.40
CA TYR A 316 2.49 14.02 -21.40
C TYR A 316 2.20 13.55 -19.96
N LEU A 317 0.93 13.58 -19.56
CA LEU A 317 0.48 13.26 -18.21
C LEU A 317 -0.38 12.00 -18.24
N ILE A 318 -0.05 11.03 -17.38
CA ILE A 318 -0.89 9.87 -17.09
C ILE A 318 -1.41 10.01 -15.67
N GLU A 319 -2.73 10.17 -15.56
CA GLU A 319 -3.41 10.41 -14.29
C GLU A 319 -3.71 9.08 -13.60
N PHE A 320 -3.15 8.88 -12.41
CA PHE A 320 -3.51 7.77 -11.52
C PHE A 320 -4.34 8.25 -10.33
N LYS A 321 -4.23 9.53 -9.98
CA LYS A 321 -4.84 10.08 -8.78
C LYS A 321 -6.36 9.89 -8.75
N SER A 322 -7.06 10.28 -9.81
CA SER A 322 -8.53 10.16 -9.92
C SER A 322 -8.98 8.70 -9.85
N ILE A 323 -8.27 7.81 -10.56
CA ILE A 323 -8.51 6.36 -10.54
C ILE A 323 -8.37 5.81 -9.12
N ILE A 324 -7.28 6.15 -8.43
CA ILE A 324 -7.01 5.71 -7.06
C ILE A 324 -8.07 6.25 -6.09
N GLU A 325 -8.37 7.55 -6.14
CA GLU A 325 -9.37 8.19 -5.29
C GLU A 325 -10.76 7.56 -5.46
N SER A 326 -11.13 7.16 -6.69
CA SER A 326 -12.40 6.47 -6.95
C SER A 326 -12.49 5.07 -6.31
N LYS A 327 -11.34 4.43 -6.02
CA LYS A 327 -11.28 3.07 -5.47
C LYS A 327 -11.05 3.03 -3.97
N ILE A 328 -10.63 4.14 -3.34
CA ILE A 328 -10.48 4.22 -1.89
C ILE A 328 -11.85 4.21 -1.22
N ARG A 329 -12.14 3.15 -0.47
CA ARG A 329 -13.37 3.04 0.35
C ARG A 329 -13.16 3.49 1.79
N TYR A 330 -11.93 3.43 2.28
CA TYR A 330 -11.60 3.85 3.63
C TYR A 330 -10.15 4.34 3.71
N GLN A 331 -9.97 5.50 4.35
CA GLN A 331 -8.66 6.08 4.60
C GLN A 331 -8.55 6.53 6.05
N THR A 332 -7.53 6.01 6.74
CA THR A 332 -7.20 6.37 8.12
C THR A 332 -5.84 7.08 8.12
N ILE A 333 -5.79 8.28 8.69
CA ILE A 333 -4.53 9.00 8.92
C ILE A 333 -4.46 9.29 10.42
N GLU A 334 -3.42 8.79 11.07
CA GLU A 334 -3.25 8.96 12.51
C GLU A 334 -1.91 9.63 12.82
N GLN A 335 -1.96 10.72 13.58
CA GLN A 335 -0.77 11.35 14.15
C GLN A 335 -0.59 10.89 15.59
N ILE A 336 0.55 10.27 15.89
CA ILE A 336 0.85 9.79 17.24
C ILE A 336 1.85 10.73 17.92
N HIS A 337 1.52 11.09 19.15
CA HIS A 337 2.42 11.75 20.08
C HIS A 337 2.72 10.77 21.22
N TYR A 338 3.95 10.24 21.23
CA TYR A 338 4.46 9.42 22.33
C TYR A 338 5.04 10.28 23.44
#